data_AF-A0A4Y6ULY3-F1
#
_entry.id   AF-A0A4Y6ULY3-F1
#
_cell.length_a   1.000
_cell.length_b   1.000
_cell.length_c   1.000
_cell.angle_alpha   90.00
_cell.angle_beta   90.00
_cell.angle_gamma   90.00
#
_symmetry.space_group_name_H-M   'P 1'
#
loop_
_entity.id
_entity.type
_entity.pdbx_description
1 polymer ?
#
loop_
_entity_poly.entity_id
_entity_poly.type
_entity_poly.pdbx_seq_one_letter_code
_entity_poly.pdbx_strand_id
1 'polypeptide(L)'
;MSLPIALTLGDPAGIGPELTVSAWKALKKTGLVFFWLGDSRLFNDSVPFVEIQTPEEAKDVFPTALPIISVRCPVLVQAGKPTPQNASAVISSIEKAVHFVQAEQASGVVTNPIAKNILAEAGFPYPGHTEFLAALCNSAGNEIMMLASPSLKVVPISIHVSLRNAIESLTSERVIEVAKATNIALKKDFGISAPHLAIAGLNPHAGEAGLMGSEEQDIIIPAINRLKSEGIHVSGPMPPDTMFSAGIRSSYDAAICMYHDQALIPLKTLDMAEGVNVTLGLPIIRTSPDHGTAFNIAQPIGSDTGKADVSSLLSAIKLADQMAVYRRKKS
;
A
#
# COMPACT_ATOMS: atom_id res chain seq x y z
N MET A 1 8.29 -23.25 2.63
CA MET A 1 7.68 -22.36 3.65
C MET A 1 7.70 -20.95 3.08
N SER A 2 6.77 -20.07 3.45
CA SER A 2 6.82 -18.67 3.00
C SER A 2 8.03 -17.97 3.64
N LEU A 3 8.76 -17.20 2.83
CA LEU A 3 9.75 -16.26 3.34
C LEU A 3 9.05 -15.21 4.23
N PRO A 4 9.75 -14.62 5.22
CA PRO A 4 9.15 -13.61 6.07
C PRO A 4 8.89 -12.31 5.30
N ILE A 5 7.99 -11.50 5.84
CA ILE A 5 7.72 -10.14 5.36
C ILE A 5 8.71 -9.14 5.99
N ALA A 6 9.24 -8.21 5.19
CA ALA A 6 10.06 -7.11 5.67
C ALA A 6 9.17 -5.93 6.06
N LEU A 7 9.10 -5.59 7.35
CA LEU A 7 8.33 -4.45 7.86
C LEU A 7 9.28 -3.27 8.16
N THR A 8 9.06 -2.12 7.53
CA THR A 8 9.94 -0.95 7.70
C THR A 8 9.72 -0.21 9.02
N LEU A 9 10.67 0.66 9.40
CA LEU A 9 10.60 1.50 10.60
C LEU A 9 9.35 2.40 10.59
N GLY A 10 9.09 3.05 9.44
CA GLY A 10 8.20 4.21 9.36
C GLY A 10 8.83 5.44 10.00
N ASP A 11 8.03 6.43 10.36
CA ASP A 11 8.50 7.53 11.22
C ASP A 11 8.64 7.00 12.66
N PRO A 12 9.83 7.05 13.26
CA PRO A 12 10.07 6.47 14.57
C PRO A 12 9.33 7.20 15.70
N ALA A 13 8.95 8.48 15.51
CA ALA A 13 8.16 9.23 16.48
C ALA A 13 6.64 9.02 16.31
N GLY A 14 6.21 8.34 15.24
CA GLY A 14 4.81 8.04 14.96
C GLY A 14 4.32 6.74 15.61
N ILE A 15 3.14 6.29 15.19
CA ILE A 15 2.50 5.08 15.71
C ILE A 15 3.04 3.76 15.09
N GLY A 16 3.83 3.83 14.01
CA GLY A 16 4.33 2.64 13.31
C GLY A 16 5.07 1.63 14.22
N PRO A 17 6.01 2.09 15.06
CA PRO A 17 6.70 1.21 16.01
C PRO A 17 5.78 0.55 17.06
N GLU A 18 4.79 1.26 17.63
CA GLU A 18 3.85 0.63 18.57
C GLU A 18 2.92 -0.37 17.88
N LEU A 19 2.46 -0.05 16.66
CA LEU A 19 1.63 -0.95 15.85
C LEU A 19 2.40 -2.20 15.45
N THR A 20 3.71 -2.11 15.23
CA THR A 20 4.58 -3.25 14.93
C THR A 20 4.56 -4.27 16.08
N VAL A 21 4.64 -3.80 17.32
CA VAL A 21 4.55 -4.67 18.51
C VAL A 21 3.16 -5.31 18.62
N SER A 22 2.11 -4.52 18.41
CA SER A 22 0.73 -5.02 18.41
C SER A 22 0.49 -6.07 17.31
N ALA A 23 1.05 -5.86 16.12
CA ALA A 23 0.95 -6.78 15.00
C ALA A 23 1.68 -8.09 15.30
N TRP A 24 2.88 -8.02 15.88
CA TRP A 24 3.61 -9.21 16.33
C TRP A 24 2.82 -10.00 17.38
N LYS A 25 2.29 -9.34 18.41
CA LYS A 25 1.47 -9.99 19.46
C LYS A 25 0.27 -10.74 18.86
N ALA A 26 -0.38 -10.17 17.84
CA ALA A 26 -1.51 -10.77 17.15
C ALA A 26 -1.12 -11.92 16.22
N LEU A 27 0.05 -11.87 15.59
CA LEU A 27 0.46 -12.81 14.55
C LEU A 27 1.37 -13.96 15.03
N LYS A 28 2.03 -13.84 16.19
CA LYS A 28 3.06 -14.81 16.65
C LYS A 28 2.62 -16.27 16.77
N LYS A 29 1.31 -16.55 16.73
CA LYS A 29 0.74 -17.92 16.76
C LYS A 29 0.07 -18.36 15.46
N THR A 30 0.07 -17.54 14.41
CA THR A 30 -0.64 -17.82 13.14
C THR A 30 0.24 -18.55 12.13
N GLY A 31 1.56 -18.53 12.31
CA GLY A 31 2.54 -19.03 11.34
C GLY A 31 2.95 -18.00 10.27
N LEU A 32 2.29 -16.83 10.21
CA LEU A 32 2.75 -15.70 9.39
C LEU A 32 3.89 -14.98 10.13
N VAL A 33 5.05 -14.91 9.49
CA VAL A 33 6.27 -14.33 10.07
C VAL A 33 6.64 -13.02 9.37
N PHE A 34 7.02 -12.01 10.15
CA PHE A 34 7.68 -10.82 9.65
C PHE A 34 8.90 -10.49 10.50
N PHE A 35 9.82 -9.69 9.98
CA PHE A 35 10.87 -9.04 10.76
C PHE A 35 10.76 -7.54 10.60
N TRP A 36 11.17 -6.81 11.64
CA TRP A 36 11.12 -5.36 11.66
C TRP A 36 12.50 -4.75 11.41
N LEU A 37 12.57 -3.80 10.49
CA LEU A 37 13.76 -3.01 10.20
C LEU A 37 13.70 -1.72 10.99
N GLY A 38 14.24 -1.72 12.20
CA GLY A 38 14.05 -0.61 13.12
C GLY A 38 15.05 -0.57 14.25
N ASP A 39 14.85 0.39 15.15
CA ASP A 39 15.73 0.60 16.29
C ASP A 39 15.14 -0.05 17.55
N SER A 40 15.77 -1.14 18.00
CA SER A 40 15.36 -1.85 19.22
C SER A 40 15.42 -0.97 20.49
N ARG A 41 16.21 0.11 20.48
CA ARG A 41 16.31 1.08 21.60
C ARG A 41 15.01 1.85 21.85
N LEU A 42 14.05 1.76 20.94
CA LEU A 42 12.73 2.37 21.10
C LEU A 42 11.82 1.58 22.07
N PHE A 43 12.15 0.32 22.34
CA PHE A 43 11.33 -0.56 23.16
C PHE A 43 11.71 -0.44 24.64
N ASN A 44 10.72 -0.54 25.51
CA ASN A 44 10.94 -0.78 26.93
C ASN A 44 11.08 -2.29 27.22
N ASP A 45 11.38 -2.65 28.47
CA ASP A 45 11.61 -4.04 28.89
C ASP A 45 10.38 -4.96 28.76
N SER A 46 9.19 -4.42 28.47
CA SER A 46 7.96 -5.21 28.33
C SER A 46 7.82 -5.91 26.97
N VAL A 47 8.62 -5.51 25.98
CA VAL A 47 8.56 -6.05 24.62
C VAL A 47 9.73 -7.02 24.42
N PRO A 48 9.50 -8.33 24.39
CA PRO A 48 10.58 -9.27 24.08
C PRO A 48 10.96 -9.13 22.60
N PHE A 49 12.23 -8.84 22.34
CA PHE A 49 12.78 -8.75 20.99
C PHE A 49 14.12 -9.49 20.91
N VAL A 50 14.52 -9.87 19.70
CA VAL A 50 15.86 -10.38 19.39
C VAL A 50 16.36 -9.65 18.15
N GLU A 51 17.57 -9.10 18.25
CA GLU A 51 18.26 -8.58 17.06
C GLU A 51 18.82 -9.76 16.25
N ILE A 52 18.25 -9.98 15.08
CA ILE A 52 18.65 -11.01 14.12
C ILE A 52 19.62 -10.42 13.09
N GLN A 53 20.49 -11.26 12.53
CA GLN A 53 21.43 -10.83 11.49
C GLN A 53 20.87 -11.03 10.09
N THR A 54 20.07 -12.08 9.90
CA THR A 54 19.49 -12.46 8.62
C THR A 54 17.98 -12.67 8.72
N PRO A 55 17.20 -12.41 7.65
CA PRO A 55 15.77 -12.69 7.64
C PRO A 55 15.37 -14.13 7.97
N GLU A 56 16.24 -15.11 7.67
CA GLU A 56 15.96 -16.54 7.92
C GLU A 56 15.75 -16.84 9.41
N GLU A 57 16.50 -16.18 10.29
CA GLU A 57 16.38 -16.31 11.75
C GLU A 57 15.01 -15.87 12.29
N ALA A 58 14.28 -15.04 11.54
CA ALA A 58 13.01 -14.48 11.98
C ALA A 58 12.01 -15.58 12.37
N LYS A 59 11.98 -16.70 11.64
CA LYS A 59 11.01 -17.77 11.87
C LYS A 59 11.16 -18.44 13.24
N ASP A 60 12.38 -18.62 13.70
CA ASP A 60 12.66 -19.26 14.98
C ASP A 60 12.44 -18.31 16.16
N VAL A 61 12.66 -17.01 15.94
CA VAL A 61 12.47 -15.95 16.94
C VAL A 61 11.00 -15.56 17.12
N PHE A 62 10.25 -15.43 16.02
CA PHE A 62 8.91 -14.83 15.95
C PHE A 62 7.89 -15.38 16.96
N PRO A 63 7.85 -16.69 17.28
CA PRO A 63 6.89 -17.22 18.26
C PRO A 63 7.04 -16.65 19.68
N THR A 64 8.26 -16.27 20.06
CA THR A 64 8.61 -15.87 21.44
C THR A 64 9.02 -14.42 21.58
N ALA A 65 9.59 -13.81 20.53
CA ALA A 65 10.07 -12.44 20.53
C ALA A 65 9.88 -11.79 19.14
N LEU A 66 9.92 -10.47 19.08
CA LEU A 66 9.91 -9.73 17.82
C LEU A 66 11.32 -9.77 17.19
N PRO A 67 11.51 -10.39 16.00
CA PRO A 67 12.79 -10.33 15.28
C PRO A 67 13.02 -8.95 14.67
N ILE A 68 14.21 -8.38 14.93
CA ILE A 68 14.60 -7.05 14.49
C ILE A 68 15.90 -7.12 13.70
N ILE A 69 15.93 -6.56 12.49
CA ILE A 69 17.17 -6.19 11.83
C ILE A 69 17.44 -4.72 12.16
N SER A 70 18.54 -4.46 12.86
CA SER A 70 18.81 -3.15 13.43
C SER A 70 18.99 -2.04 12.38
N VAL A 71 18.25 -0.95 12.57
CA VAL A 71 18.38 0.33 11.87
C VAL A 71 18.35 1.43 12.93
N ARG A 72 19.52 1.97 13.28
CA ARG A 72 19.68 2.90 14.41
C ARG A 72 19.22 4.31 14.05
N CYS A 73 18.36 4.89 14.88
CA CYS A 73 18.05 6.32 14.83
C CYS A 73 19.28 7.14 15.28
N PRO A 74 19.73 8.14 14.50
CA PRO A 74 20.84 9.01 14.86
C PRO A 74 20.64 9.77 16.17
N VAL A 75 19.41 10.17 16.49
CA VAL A 75 19.08 10.90 17.72
C VAL A 75 17.99 10.18 18.51
N LEU A 76 17.91 10.50 19.81
CA LEU A 76 16.86 9.97 20.68
C LEU A 76 15.48 10.29 20.10
N VAL A 77 14.65 9.27 20.00
CA VAL A 77 13.28 9.39 19.51
C VAL A 77 12.34 9.68 20.67
N GLN A 78 11.52 10.72 20.53
CA GLN A 78 10.42 11.00 21.44
C GLN A 78 9.10 10.80 20.70
N ALA A 79 8.21 9.97 21.26
CA ALA A 79 6.88 9.75 20.71
C ALA A 79 6.14 11.09 20.49
N GLY A 80 5.55 11.24 19.31
CA GLY A 80 4.81 12.44 18.89
C GLY A 80 5.67 13.63 18.48
N LYS A 81 7.01 13.53 18.53
CA LYS A 81 7.94 14.61 18.17
C LYS A 81 8.88 14.18 17.04
N PRO A 82 8.44 14.28 15.78
CA PRO A 82 9.28 13.90 14.64
C PRO A 82 10.45 14.87 14.48
N THR A 83 11.51 14.39 13.83
CA THR A 83 12.77 15.13 13.68
C THR A 83 13.48 14.72 12.38
N PRO A 84 13.88 15.68 11.52
CA PRO A 84 14.62 15.39 10.28
C PRO A 84 15.95 14.64 10.50
N GLN A 85 16.54 14.79 11.69
CA GLN A 85 17.76 14.11 12.12
C GLN A 85 17.64 12.58 12.09
N ASN A 86 16.42 12.04 12.17
CA ASN A 86 16.17 10.59 12.07
C ASN A 86 15.78 10.12 10.66
N ALA A 87 15.74 11.00 9.67
CA ALA A 87 15.33 10.65 8.30
C ALA A 87 16.21 9.55 7.68
N SER A 88 17.52 9.54 7.96
CA SER A 88 18.43 8.50 7.44
C SER A 88 18.07 7.10 7.91
N ALA A 89 17.55 6.93 9.14
CA ALA A 89 17.06 5.66 9.64
C ALA A 89 15.79 5.21 8.91
N VAL A 90 14.86 6.14 8.67
CA VAL A 90 13.62 5.88 7.91
C VAL A 90 13.96 5.39 6.50
N ILE A 91 14.81 6.15 5.80
CA ILE A 91 15.25 5.85 4.43
C ILE A 91 15.98 4.50 4.38
N SER A 92 16.96 4.28 5.27
CA SER A 92 17.74 3.04 5.31
C SER A 92 16.86 1.81 5.59
N SER A 93 15.81 1.94 6.41
CA SER A 93 14.89 0.84 6.66
C SER A 93 14.14 0.41 5.39
N ILE A 94 13.77 1.36 4.53
CA ILE A 94 13.08 1.08 3.26
C ILE A 94 14.06 0.47 2.25
N GLU A 95 15.26 1.03 2.13
CA GLU A 95 16.32 0.51 1.24
C GLU A 95 16.66 -0.95 1.58
N LYS A 96 16.88 -1.25 2.86
CA LYS A 96 17.14 -2.61 3.33
C LYS A 96 15.96 -3.54 3.06
N ALA A 97 14.73 -3.10 3.29
CA ALA A 97 13.54 -3.92 3.02
C ALA A 97 13.44 -4.31 1.54
N VAL A 98 13.63 -3.33 0.65
CA VAL A 98 13.65 -3.58 -0.81
C VAL A 98 14.79 -4.52 -1.17
N HIS A 99 15.99 -4.30 -0.63
CA HIS A 99 17.14 -5.17 -0.87
C HIS A 99 16.87 -6.63 -0.49
N PHE A 100 16.29 -6.88 0.70
CA PHE A 100 15.96 -8.23 1.14
C PHE A 100 14.94 -8.93 0.23
N VAL A 101 13.96 -8.18 -0.31
CA VAL A 101 12.99 -8.76 -1.26
C VAL A 101 13.62 -9.02 -2.62
N GLN A 102 14.45 -8.11 -3.12
CA GLN A 102 15.20 -8.29 -4.38
C GLN A 102 16.20 -9.45 -4.31
N ALA A 103 16.78 -9.69 -3.12
CA ALA A 103 17.66 -10.82 -2.85
C ALA A 103 16.92 -12.13 -2.52
N GLU A 104 15.59 -12.17 -2.66
CA GLU A 104 14.74 -13.33 -2.35
C GLU A 104 14.88 -13.85 -0.90
N GLN A 105 15.23 -12.97 0.04
CA GLN A 105 15.31 -13.27 1.47
C GLN A 105 14.05 -12.87 2.25
N ALA A 106 13.19 -12.06 1.62
CA ALA A 106 11.87 -11.69 2.12
C ALA A 106 10.83 -11.77 1.00
N SER A 107 9.57 -12.06 1.32
CA SER A 107 8.53 -12.23 0.29
C SER A 107 7.82 -10.94 -0.12
N GLY A 108 8.01 -9.84 0.62
CA GLY A 108 7.37 -8.56 0.33
C GLY A 108 7.75 -7.49 1.36
N VAL A 109 7.50 -6.24 0.99
CA VAL A 109 7.71 -5.08 1.85
C VAL A 109 6.36 -4.60 2.39
N VAL A 110 6.26 -4.46 3.70
CA VAL A 110 5.18 -3.70 4.34
C VAL A 110 5.79 -2.41 4.88
N THR A 111 5.27 -1.26 4.46
CA THR A 111 5.81 0.02 4.95
C THR A 111 4.99 0.58 6.09
N ASN A 112 5.60 0.85 7.23
CA ASN A 112 4.96 1.69 8.25
C ASN A 112 4.84 3.15 7.76
N PRO A 113 3.89 3.95 8.28
CA PRO A 113 3.68 5.33 7.84
C PRO A 113 4.92 6.23 8.03
N ILE A 114 5.12 7.18 7.12
CA ILE A 114 6.20 8.19 7.17
C ILE A 114 5.63 9.61 7.14
N ALA A 115 6.39 10.58 7.68
CA ALA A 115 6.07 12.00 7.54
C ALA A 115 6.85 12.64 6.39
N LYS A 116 6.16 12.85 5.26
CA LYS A 116 6.74 13.39 4.02
C LYS A 116 7.43 14.75 4.22
N ASN A 117 6.82 15.64 5.00
CA ASN A 117 7.38 16.96 5.30
C ASN A 117 8.73 16.85 6.05
N ILE A 118 8.83 15.92 6.99
CA ILE A 118 10.05 15.70 7.79
C ILE A 118 11.17 15.13 6.93
N LEU A 119 10.85 14.22 6.01
CA LEU A 119 11.83 13.72 5.04
C LEU A 119 12.27 14.81 4.06
N ALA A 120 11.34 15.65 3.59
CA ALA A 120 11.66 16.78 2.71
C ALA A 120 12.60 17.79 3.40
N GLU A 121 12.38 18.10 4.68
CA GLU A 121 13.28 18.93 5.50
C GLU A 121 14.70 18.33 5.61
N ALA A 122 14.84 17.01 5.55
CA ALA A 122 16.12 16.30 5.51
C ALA A 122 16.74 16.21 4.10
N GLY A 123 16.16 16.86 3.09
CA GLY A 123 16.64 16.84 1.70
C GLY A 123 16.30 15.57 0.93
N PHE A 124 15.31 14.79 1.38
CA PHE A 124 14.85 13.60 0.66
C PHE A 124 14.19 14.00 -0.68
N PRO A 125 14.66 13.46 -1.82
CA PRO A 125 14.29 13.99 -3.13
C PRO A 125 12.98 13.41 -3.69
N TYR A 126 12.30 12.53 -2.96
CA TYR A 126 11.10 11.84 -3.43
C TYR A 126 9.83 12.36 -2.76
N PRO A 127 8.70 12.46 -3.48
CA PRO A 127 7.40 12.86 -2.92
C PRO A 127 6.86 11.92 -1.83
N GLY A 128 7.28 10.66 -1.81
CA GLY A 128 6.78 9.67 -0.85
C GLY A 128 7.32 8.26 -1.07
N HIS A 129 6.68 7.29 -0.42
CA HIS A 129 7.03 5.87 -0.50
C HIS A 129 6.98 5.34 -1.94
N THR A 130 5.90 5.61 -2.66
CA THR A 130 5.62 4.99 -3.96
C THR A 130 6.72 5.32 -4.96
N GLU A 131 7.09 6.60 -5.05
CA GLU A 131 8.13 7.09 -5.96
C GLU A 131 9.52 6.61 -5.52
N PHE A 132 9.79 6.58 -4.22
CA PHE A 132 11.07 6.07 -3.71
C PHE A 132 11.26 4.58 -3.99
N LEU A 133 10.23 3.77 -3.75
CA LEU A 133 10.25 2.33 -4.02
C LEU A 133 10.42 2.05 -5.51
N ALA A 134 9.77 2.83 -6.38
CA ALA A 134 9.93 2.70 -7.81
C ALA A 134 11.37 3.02 -8.26
N ALA A 135 11.99 4.05 -7.68
CA ALA A 135 13.39 4.37 -7.91
C ALA A 135 14.33 3.23 -7.46
N LEU A 136 14.14 2.68 -6.25
CA LEU A 136 14.91 1.54 -5.75
C LEU A 136 14.74 0.27 -6.59
N CYS A 137 13.61 0.14 -7.29
CA CYS A 137 13.31 -0.97 -8.18
C CYS A 137 13.68 -0.71 -9.65
N ASN A 138 14.30 0.43 -9.98
CA ASN A 138 14.55 0.87 -11.36
C ASN A 138 13.27 0.79 -12.24
N SER A 139 12.13 1.15 -11.66
CA SER A 139 10.79 0.98 -12.23
C SER A 139 9.96 2.27 -12.18
N ALA A 140 10.62 3.43 -12.09
CA ALA A 140 9.96 4.73 -12.02
C ALA A 140 8.99 4.96 -13.19
N GLY A 141 7.77 5.40 -12.87
CA GLY A 141 6.68 5.63 -13.80
C GLY A 141 5.73 4.44 -13.96
N ASN A 142 6.11 3.24 -13.50
CA ASN A 142 5.27 2.04 -13.60
C ASN A 142 4.39 1.82 -12.36
N GLU A 143 4.62 2.57 -11.29
CA GLU A 143 3.92 2.42 -10.02
C GLU A 143 2.47 2.90 -10.11
N ILE A 144 1.55 2.00 -9.74
CA ILE A 144 0.11 2.28 -9.74
C ILE A 144 -0.44 2.03 -8.34
N MET A 145 -1.11 3.04 -7.80
CA MET A 145 -1.76 2.95 -6.49
C MET A 145 -3.04 2.14 -6.60
N MET A 146 -3.21 1.17 -5.72
CA MET A 146 -4.47 0.48 -5.48
C MET A 146 -4.79 0.59 -4.00
N LEU A 147 -6.05 0.87 -3.66
CA LEU A 147 -6.59 0.63 -2.33
C LEU A 147 -7.41 -0.65 -2.38
N ALA A 148 -7.12 -1.56 -1.45
CA ALA A 148 -7.74 -2.86 -1.38
C ALA A 148 -8.29 -3.12 0.02
N SER A 149 -9.50 -3.65 0.07
CA SER A 149 -10.12 -4.25 1.24
C SER A 149 -10.77 -5.58 0.83
N PRO A 150 -11.26 -6.40 1.78
CA PRO A 150 -12.03 -7.59 1.45
C PRO A 150 -13.26 -7.28 0.57
N SER A 151 -13.84 -6.08 0.73
CA SER A 151 -15.11 -5.71 0.08
C SER A 151 -14.95 -4.97 -1.25
N LEU A 152 -13.79 -4.35 -1.51
CA LEU A 152 -13.57 -3.50 -2.68
C LEU A 152 -12.08 -3.35 -3.01
N LYS A 153 -11.76 -3.27 -4.31
CA LYS A 153 -10.45 -2.80 -4.79
C LYS A 153 -10.68 -1.63 -5.74
N VAL A 154 -10.00 -0.52 -5.50
CA VAL A 154 -10.08 0.70 -6.31
C VAL A 154 -8.70 1.14 -6.77
N VAL A 155 -8.63 1.64 -7.99
CA VAL A 155 -7.40 2.12 -8.62
C VAL A 155 -7.66 3.51 -9.22
N PRO A 156 -7.21 4.59 -8.57
CA PRO A 156 -7.31 5.92 -9.15
C PRO A 156 -6.30 6.13 -10.28
N ILE A 157 -6.73 6.75 -11.38
CA ILE A 157 -5.87 7.14 -12.50
C ILE A 157 -4.95 8.30 -12.09
N SER A 158 -5.52 9.29 -11.41
CA SER A 158 -4.80 10.43 -10.83
C SER A 158 -4.87 10.37 -9.30
N ILE A 159 -3.74 10.66 -8.65
CA ILE A 159 -3.57 10.52 -7.20
C ILE A 159 -3.52 11.88 -6.50
N HIS A 160 -2.37 12.30 -5.97
CA HIS A 160 -2.20 13.52 -5.18
C HIS A 160 -2.04 14.78 -6.05
N VAL A 161 -3.07 15.13 -6.83
CA VAL A 161 -3.14 16.36 -7.64
C VAL A 161 -4.42 17.14 -7.35
N SER A 162 -4.49 18.41 -7.74
CA SER A 162 -5.74 19.16 -7.67
C SER A 162 -6.81 18.51 -8.55
N LEU A 163 -8.09 18.65 -8.19
CA LEU A 163 -9.18 18.09 -9.01
C LEU A 163 -9.17 18.64 -10.44
N ARG A 164 -8.85 19.93 -10.61
CA ARG A 164 -8.65 20.54 -11.94
C ARG A 164 -7.59 19.79 -12.74
N ASN A 165 -6.41 19.57 -12.16
CA ASN A 165 -5.32 18.89 -12.85
C ASN A 165 -5.66 17.41 -13.11
N ALA A 166 -6.40 16.75 -12.22
CA ALA A 166 -6.89 15.39 -12.43
C ALA A 166 -7.75 15.28 -13.69
N ILE A 167 -8.66 16.24 -13.91
CA ILE A 167 -9.51 16.31 -15.09
C ILE A 167 -8.68 16.64 -16.34
N GLU A 168 -7.86 17.70 -16.28
CA GLU A 168 -7.08 18.19 -17.43
C GLU A 168 -6.00 17.21 -17.90
N SER A 169 -5.49 16.35 -17.01
CA SER A 169 -4.45 15.36 -17.35
C SER A 169 -5.00 13.99 -17.78
N LEU A 170 -6.32 13.80 -17.77
CA LEU A 170 -6.92 12.53 -18.14
C LEU A 170 -6.76 12.25 -19.63
N THR A 171 -6.24 11.08 -19.99
CA THR A 171 -6.07 10.64 -21.38
C THR A 171 -6.45 9.17 -21.56
N SER A 172 -6.77 8.79 -22.80
CA SER A 172 -7.14 7.42 -23.14
C SER A 172 -5.99 6.46 -22.86
N GLU A 173 -4.78 6.90 -23.20
CA GLU A 173 -3.53 6.16 -22.99
C GLU A 173 -3.32 5.86 -21.51
N ARG A 174 -3.56 6.85 -20.63
CA ARG A 174 -3.41 6.66 -19.19
C ARG A 174 -4.46 5.70 -18.63
N VAL A 175 -5.72 5.79 -19.06
CA VAL A 175 -6.78 4.83 -18.68
C VAL A 175 -6.37 3.40 -19.08
N ILE A 176 -5.89 3.23 -20.32
CA ILE A 176 -5.45 1.92 -20.85
C ILE A 176 -4.27 1.38 -20.05
N GLU A 177 -3.25 2.21 -19.80
CA GLU A 177 -2.05 1.84 -19.05
C GLU A 177 -2.41 1.34 -17.64
N VAL A 178 -3.21 2.12 -16.90
CA VAL A 178 -3.63 1.78 -15.54
C VAL A 178 -4.48 0.51 -15.52
N ALA A 179 -5.43 0.36 -16.45
CA ALA A 179 -6.26 -0.83 -16.54
C ALA A 179 -5.45 -2.09 -16.90
N LYS A 180 -4.47 -1.99 -17.80
CA LYS A 180 -3.59 -3.11 -18.16
C LYS A 180 -2.75 -3.57 -16.98
N ALA A 181 -2.09 -2.65 -16.31
CA ALA A 181 -1.27 -2.96 -15.15
C ALA A 181 -2.12 -3.54 -14.01
N THR A 182 -3.34 -3.01 -13.80
CA THR A 182 -4.29 -3.57 -12.83
C THR A 182 -4.68 -5.01 -13.19
N ASN A 183 -5.05 -5.28 -14.44
CA ASN A 183 -5.39 -6.62 -14.91
C ASN A 183 -4.21 -7.60 -14.74
N ILE A 184 -2.98 -7.18 -15.03
CA ILE A 184 -1.77 -7.98 -14.81
C ILE A 184 -1.60 -8.27 -13.31
N ALA A 185 -1.73 -7.26 -12.46
CA ALA A 185 -1.56 -7.40 -11.03
C ALA A 185 -2.66 -8.28 -10.40
N LEU A 186 -3.93 -8.14 -10.79
CA LEU A 186 -5.01 -9.02 -10.31
C LEU A 186 -4.73 -10.49 -10.65
N LYS A 187 -4.19 -10.75 -11.84
CA LYS A 187 -3.73 -12.10 -12.21
C LYS A 187 -2.55 -12.56 -11.37
N LYS A 188 -1.50 -11.75 -11.27
CA LYS A 188 -0.20 -12.14 -10.70
C LYS A 188 -0.23 -12.18 -9.17
N ASP A 189 -0.83 -11.16 -8.58
CA ASP A 189 -0.73 -10.82 -7.16
C ASP A 189 -2.00 -11.18 -6.38
N PHE A 190 -3.15 -11.29 -7.04
CA PHE A 190 -4.42 -11.66 -6.39
C PHE A 190 -4.97 -13.02 -6.83
N GLY A 191 -4.28 -13.70 -7.75
CA GLY A 191 -4.67 -15.03 -8.22
C GLY A 191 -5.95 -15.08 -9.05
N ILE A 192 -6.44 -13.95 -9.54
CA ILE A 192 -7.68 -13.86 -10.32
C ILE A 192 -7.37 -14.19 -11.79
N SER A 193 -7.77 -15.37 -12.27
CA SER A 193 -7.39 -15.86 -13.60
C SER A 193 -7.97 -15.02 -14.74
N ALA A 194 -9.22 -14.57 -14.60
CA ALA A 194 -9.95 -13.75 -15.57
C ALA A 194 -10.52 -12.49 -14.89
N PRO A 195 -9.69 -11.47 -14.58
CA PRO A 195 -10.15 -10.29 -13.87
C PRO A 195 -11.17 -9.50 -14.67
N HIS A 196 -12.21 -9.02 -13.99
CA HIS A 196 -13.18 -8.08 -14.51
C HIS A 196 -12.96 -6.70 -13.90
N LEU A 197 -12.66 -5.72 -14.75
CA LEU A 197 -12.51 -4.32 -14.32
C LEU A 197 -13.78 -3.51 -14.63
N ALA A 198 -14.25 -2.75 -13.65
CA ALA A 198 -15.25 -1.70 -13.88
C ALA A 198 -14.54 -0.36 -14.06
N ILE A 199 -14.83 0.35 -15.14
CA ILE A 199 -14.30 1.69 -15.43
C ILE A 199 -15.37 2.71 -15.07
N ALA A 200 -15.07 3.63 -14.16
CA ALA A 200 -15.96 4.73 -13.79
C ALA A 200 -16.08 5.76 -14.94
N GLY A 201 -17.20 6.49 -15.01
CA GLY A 201 -17.24 7.77 -15.71
C GLY A 201 -16.41 8.83 -14.95
N LEU A 202 -15.98 9.88 -15.65
CA LEU A 202 -15.47 11.08 -15.02
C LEU A 202 -16.61 11.93 -14.47
N ASN A 203 -17.62 12.14 -15.31
CA ASN A 203 -18.75 13.01 -15.06
C ASN A 203 -19.87 12.30 -14.30
N PRO A 204 -20.75 13.04 -13.62
CA PRO A 204 -22.01 12.50 -13.11
C PRO A 204 -22.74 11.73 -14.20
N HIS A 205 -23.34 10.59 -13.84
CA HIS A 205 -24.08 9.72 -14.77
C HIS A 205 -23.24 9.24 -15.97
N ALA A 206 -21.91 9.26 -15.86
CA ALA A 206 -21.01 9.00 -16.99
C ALA A 206 -21.34 9.88 -18.22
N GLY A 207 -21.55 11.18 -17.97
CA GLY A 207 -21.70 12.21 -19.01
C GLY A 207 -23.10 12.30 -19.61
N GLU A 208 -24.04 11.42 -19.25
CA GLU A 208 -25.42 11.41 -19.75
C GLU A 208 -25.47 11.54 -21.29
N ALA A 209 -24.74 10.67 -21.99
CA ALA A 209 -24.60 10.68 -23.44
C ALA A 209 -24.08 12.02 -24.04
N GLY A 210 -23.30 12.78 -23.26
CA GLY A 210 -22.67 14.04 -23.69
C GLY A 210 -23.36 15.29 -23.15
N LEU A 211 -24.50 15.14 -22.44
CA LEU A 211 -25.20 16.26 -21.81
C LEU A 211 -24.42 16.87 -20.64
N MET A 212 -23.57 16.08 -19.97
CA MET A 212 -22.84 16.47 -18.76
C MET A 212 -21.32 16.33 -18.93
N GLY A 213 -20.78 16.77 -20.08
CA GLY A 213 -19.37 16.63 -20.44
C GLY A 213 -19.16 15.60 -21.54
N SER A 214 -18.01 15.68 -22.22
CA SER A 214 -17.69 14.84 -23.39
C SER A 214 -16.54 13.88 -23.15
N GLU A 215 -15.91 13.93 -21.98
CA GLU A 215 -14.73 13.13 -21.63
C GLU A 215 -15.03 11.62 -21.71
N GLU A 216 -16.26 11.19 -21.45
CA GLU A 216 -16.64 9.79 -21.67
C GLU A 216 -16.52 9.38 -23.14
N GLN A 217 -17.03 10.19 -24.07
CA GLN A 217 -17.01 9.91 -25.51
C GLN A 217 -15.61 10.08 -26.10
N ASP A 218 -14.90 11.12 -25.67
CA ASP A 218 -13.64 11.53 -26.26
C ASP A 218 -12.44 10.73 -25.70
N ILE A 219 -12.56 10.24 -24.46
CA ILE A 219 -11.44 9.63 -23.72
C ILE A 219 -11.77 8.22 -23.22
N ILE A 220 -12.83 8.07 -22.41
CA ILE A 220 -13.03 6.83 -21.63
C ILE A 220 -13.57 5.68 -22.49
N ILE A 221 -14.56 5.93 -23.35
CA ILE A 221 -15.13 4.93 -24.27
C ILE A 221 -14.08 4.42 -25.27
N PRO A 222 -13.26 5.29 -25.92
CA PRO A 222 -12.14 4.84 -26.74
C PRO A 222 -11.18 3.92 -25.99
N ALA A 223 -10.80 4.27 -24.75
CA ALA A 223 -9.95 3.43 -23.90
C ALA A 223 -10.58 2.06 -23.61
N ILE A 224 -11.87 2.02 -23.25
CA ILE A 224 -12.62 0.79 -22.99
C ILE A 224 -12.68 -0.10 -24.24
N ASN A 225 -12.99 0.47 -25.39
CA ASN A 225 -13.05 -0.26 -26.66
C ASN A 225 -11.68 -0.86 -27.00
N ARG A 226 -10.60 -0.10 -26.77
CA ARG A 226 -9.25 -0.59 -26.96
C ARG A 226 -8.93 -1.76 -26.02
N LEU A 227 -9.22 -1.63 -24.72
CA LEU A 227 -9.01 -2.70 -23.74
C LEU A 227 -9.78 -3.98 -24.10
N LYS A 228 -11.05 -3.86 -24.54
CA LYS A 228 -11.86 -4.99 -25.01
C LYS A 228 -11.26 -5.66 -26.25
N SER A 229 -10.78 -4.87 -27.21
CA SER A 229 -10.12 -5.39 -28.43
C SER A 229 -8.84 -6.19 -28.13
N GLU A 230 -8.20 -5.90 -26.99
CA GLU A 230 -7.03 -6.63 -26.49
C GLU A 230 -7.39 -7.78 -25.54
N GLY A 231 -8.68 -8.12 -25.42
CA GLY A 231 -9.17 -9.25 -24.63
C GLY A 231 -9.22 -9.01 -23.12
N ILE A 232 -9.12 -7.75 -22.67
CA ILE A 232 -9.30 -7.41 -21.25
C ILE A 232 -10.79 -7.27 -20.95
N HIS A 233 -11.26 -8.01 -19.94
CA HIS A 233 -12.66 -7.97 -19.53
C HIS A 233 -12.94 -6.70 -18.75
N VAL A 234 -13.54 -5.72 -19.42
CA VAL A 234 -13.88 -4.42 -18.85
C VAL A 234 -15.35 -4.06 -19.08
N SER A 235 -15.96 -3.36 -18.13
CA SER A 235 -17.31 -2.79 -18.22
C SER A 235 -17.28 -1.31 -17.87
N GLY A 236 -18.19 -0.53 -18.48
CA GLY A 236 -18.29 0.93 -18.27
C GLY A 236 -18.36 1.73 -19.58
N PRO A 237 -18.24 3.07 -19.51
CA PRO A 237 -18.10 3.84 -18.27
C PRO A 237 -19.35 3.70 -17.40
N MET A 238 -19.18 3.45 -16.10
CA MET A 238 -20.30 3.32 -15.16
C MET A 238 -20.50 4.64 -14.40
N PRO A 239 -21.75 5.04 -14.10
CA PRO A 239 -22.02 6.16 -13.20
C PRO A 239 -21.35 5.93 -11.83
N PRO A 240 -20.47 6.83 -11.36
CA PRO A 240 -19.69 6.62 -10.15
C PRO A 240 -20.54 6.41 -8.89
N ASP A 241 -21.70 7.04 -8.81
CA ASP A 241 -22.65 6.94 -7.69
C ASP A 241 -23.36 5.58 -7.62
N THR A 242 -23.53 4.90 -8.75
CA THR A 242 -24.24 3.60 -8.81
C THR A 242 -23.30 2.40 -8.74
N MET A 243 -22.08 2.53 -9.27
CA MET A 243 -21.16 1.40 -9.45
C MET A 243 -20.65 0.78 -8.14
N PHE A 244 -20.69 1.53 -7.03
CA PHE A 244 -20.25 1.06 -5.71
C PHE A 244 -21.37 0.45 -4.86
N SER A 245 -22.62 0.45 -5.34
CA SER A 245 -23.73 -0.25 -4.67
C SER A 245 -23.41 -1.74 -4.51
N ALA A 246 -23.91 -2.37 -3.45
CA ALA A 246 -23.52 -3.74 -3.09
C ALA A 246 -23.74 -4.76 -4.23
N GLY A 247 -24.84 -4.62 -4.98
CA GLY A 247 -25.15 -5.51 -6.10
C GLY A 247 -24.28 -5.30 -7.34
N ILE A 248 -23.89 -4.05 -7.64
CA ILE A 248 -23.01 -3.78 -8.77
C ILE A 248 -21.55 -4.09 -8.39
N ARG A 249 -21.13 -3.76 -7.18
CA ARG A 249 -19.77 -4.03 -6.68
C ARG A 249 -19.39 -5.50 -6.68
N SER A 250 -20.33 -6.40 -6.43
CA SER A 250 -20.07 -7.84 -6.49
C SER A 250 -19.87 -8.38 -7.91
N SER A 251 -20.11 -7.57 -8.94
CA SER A 251 -19.99 -7.97 -10.34
C SER A 251 -18.60 -7.78 -10.95
N TYR A 252 -17.65 -7.14 -10.25
CA TYR A 252 -16.30 -6.87 -10.75
C TYR A 252 -15.23 -7.09 -9.67
N ASP A 253 -13.99 -7.27 -10.09
CA ASP A 253 -12.85 -7.54 -9.20
C ASP A 253 -12.12 -6.27 -8.72
N ALA A 254 -12.11 -5.23 -9.56
CA ALA A 254 -11.58 -3.92 -9.24
C ALA A 254 -12.26 -2.81 -10.03
N ALA A 255 -12.37 -1.63 -9.42
CA ALA A 255 -12.84 -0.40 -10.06
C ALA A 255 -11.65 0.49 -10.44
N ILE A 256 -11.60 0.95 -11.69
CA ILE A 256 -10.71 2.00 -12.16
C ILE A 256 -11.47 3.33 -12.07
N CYS A 257 -10.95 4.26 -11.28
CA CYS A 257 -11.57 5.55 -11.03
C CYS A 257 -10.72 6.67 -11.64
N MET A 258 -11.35 7.73 -12.11
CA MET A 258 -10.69 8.82 -12.82
C MET A 258 -9.81 9.67 -11.90
N TYR A 259 -10.19 9.79 -10.63
CA TYR A 259 -9.44 10.58 -9.65
C TYR A 259 -9.50 9.98 -8.24
N HIS A 260 -8.62 10.47 -7.38
CA HIS A 260 -8.39 9.99 -6.03
C HIS A 260 -9.67 9.86 -5.19
N ASP A 261 -10.42 10.94 -5.02
CA ASP A 261 -11.60 10.94 -4.14
C ASP A 261 -12.74 10.06 -4.67
N GLN A 262 -12.85 9.89 -6.00
CA GLN A 262 -13.79 8.94 -6.61
C GLN A 262 -13.49 7.49 -6.23
N ALA A 263 -12.22 7.15 -6.03
CA ALA A 263 -11.78 5.82 -5.59
C ALA A 263 -11.87 5.66 -4.08
N LEU A 264 -11.30 6.60 -3.32
CA LEU A 264 -11.04 6.39 -1.89
C LEU A 264 -12.29 6.57 -1.04
N ILE A 265 -13.20 7.50 -1.36
CA ILE A 265 -14.41 7.72 -0.57
C ILE A 265 -15.26 6.45 -0.47
N PRO A 266 -15.59 5.74 -1.59
CA PRO A 266 -16.34 4.48 -1.52
C PRO A 266 -15.64 3.42 -0.66
N LEU A 267 -14.34 3.22 -0.83
CA LEU A 267 -13.61 2.20 -0.08
C LEU A 267 -13.56 2.53 1.41
N LYS A 268 -13.24 3.76 1.78
CA LYS A 268 -13.18 4.20 3.19
C LYS A 268 -14.55 4.16 3.86
N THR A 269 -15.62 4.45 3.12
CA THR A 269 -16.99 4.35 3.65
C THR A 269 -17.38 2.91 3.95
N LEU A 270 -16.95 1.97 3.11
CA LEU A 270 -17.23 0.54 3.28
C LEU A 270 -16.30 -0.12 4.31
N ASP A 271 -15.03 0.28 4.34
CA ASP A 271 -13.98 -0.40 5.08
C ASP A 271 -12.79 0.53 5.39
N MET A 272 -12.99 1.45 6.33
CA MET A 272 -11.94 2.37 6.76
C MET A 272 -10.81 1.66 7.52
N ALA A 273 -11.13 0.62 8.28
CA ALA A 273 -10.20 -0.01 9.22
C ALA A 273 -9.28 -1.03 8.55
N GLU A 274 -9.77 -1.78 7.56
CA GLU A 274 -8.99 -2.83 6.88
C GLU A 274 -8.46 -2.40 5.51
N GLY A 275 -8.65 -1.14 5.12
CA GLY A 275 -8.07 -0.59 3.90
C GLY A 275 -6.54 -0.74 3.86
N VAL A 276 -6.03 -1.25 2.74
CA VAL A 276 -4.61 -1.45 2.47
C VAL A 276 -4.23 -0.71 1.20
N ASN A 277 -3.19 0.12 1.28
CA ASN A 277 -2.55 0.70 0.10
C ASN A 277 -1.56 -0.31 -0.49
N VAL A 278 -1.75 -0.64 -1.77
CA VAL A 278 -0.92 -1.57 -2.55
C VAL A 278 -0.29 -0.80 -3.70
N THR A 279 1.00 -1.03 -3.93
CA THR A 279 1.70 -0.47 -5.09
C THR A 279 1.86 -1.54 -6.16
N LEU A 280 1.07 -1.44 -7.22
CA LEU A 280 1.13 -2.32 -8.38
C LEU A 280 2.25 -1.88 -9.32
N GLY A 281 2.62 -2.75 -10.26
CA GLY A 281 3.62 -2.47 -11.30
C GLY A 281 5.08 -2.64 -10.86
N LEU A 282 5.33 -2.76 -9.55
CA LEU A 282 6.67 -3.03 -9.03
C LEU A 282 7.06 -4.51 -9.16
N PRO A 283 8.37 -4.82 -9.35
CA PRO A 283 8.86 -6.20 -9.36
C PRO A 283 8.75 -6.87 -7.99
N ILE A 284 8.65 -6.09 -6.92
CA ILE A 284 8.44 -6.54 -5.54
C ILE A 284 6.96 -6.43 -5.14
N ILE A 285 6.56 -7.13 -4.07
CA ILE A 285 5.27 -6.88 -3.41
C ILE A 285 5.48 -5.73 -2.43
N ARG A 286 4.61 -4.71 -2.50
CA ARG A 286 4.54 -3.69 -1.45
C ARG A 286 3.11 -3.39 -1.04
N THR A 287 2.86 -3.48 0.27
CA THR A 287 1.63 -3.03 0.92
C THR A 287 1.92 -2.03 2.04
N SER A 288 0.89 -1.31 2.48
CA SER A 288 0.98 -0.29 3.52
C SER A 288 -0.37 -0.13 4.20
N PRO A 289 -0.41 0.16 5.51
CA PRO A 289 -1.62 0.65 6.11
C PRO A 289 -2.05 1.97 5.45
N ASP A 290 -3.33 2.26 5.58
CA ASP A 290 -4.02 3.39 4.93
C ASP A 290 -4.28 4.56 5.90
N HIS A 291 -3.42 4.68 6.91
CA HIS A 291 -3.39 5.78 7.87
C HIS A 291 -2.00 6.45 7.90
N GLY A 292 -1.95 7.67 8.45
CA GLY A 292 -0.71 8.43 8.61
C GLY A 292 0.09 8.03 9.87
N THR A 293 1.07 8.87 10.22
CA THR A 293 1.96 8.69 11.39
C THR A 293 1.28 8.95 12.74
N ALA A 294 0.17 9.70 12.74
CA ALA A 294 -0.67 10.00 13.91
C ALA A 294 0.12 10.42 15.17
N PHE A 295 1.05 11.37 15.02
CA PHE A 295 1.93 11.86 16.11
C PHE A 295 1.19 12.27 17.38
N ASN A 296 -0.03 12.80 17.25
CA ASN A 296 -0.86 13.26 18.37
C ASN A 296 -1.31 12.13 19.32
N ILE A 297 -1.31 10.87 18.87
CA ILE A 297 -1.67 9.72 19.69
C ILE A 297 -0.49 8.78 19.98
N ALA A 298 0.67 9.00 19.34
CA ALA A 298 1.86 8.19 19.53
C ALA A 298 2.30 8.14 21.00
N GLN A 299 2.64 6.96 21.49
CA GLN A 299 3.05 6.71 22.88
C GLN A 299 4.43 6.04 22.93
N PRO A 300 5.11 6.07 24.10
CA PRO A 300 6.26 5.20 24.35
C PRO A 300 5.91 3.73 24.10
N ILE A 301 6.78 3.03 23.38
CA ILE A 301 6.50 1.66 22.94
C ILE A 301 6.53 0.71 24.14
N GLY A 302 5.52 -0.15 24.23
CA GLY A 302 5.30 -1.02 25.39
C GLY A 302 4.51 -0.36 26.52
N SER A 303 3.88 0.79 26.26
CA SER A 303 2.82 1.33 27.13
C SER A 303 1.51 0.57 26.91
N ASP A 304 0.77 0.30 28.00
CA ASP A 304 -0.56 -0.31 27.95
C ASP A 304 -1.68 0.70 27.61
N THR A 305 -1.34 1.98 27.41
CA THR A 305 -2.30 3.07 27.13
C THR A 305 -2.37 3.46 25.65
N GLY A 306 -1.79 2.66 24.75
CA GLY A 306 -1.80 2.91 23.31
C GLY A 306 -3.23 2.99 22.76
N LYS A 307 -3.48 3.96 21.88
CA LYS A 307 -4.80 4.19 21.24
C LYS A 307 -4.81 3.87 19.74
N ALA A 308 -3.66 3.55 19.17
CA ALA A 308 -3.54 3.26 17.76
C ALA A 308 -4.19 1.92 17.40
N ASP A 309 -4.99 1.90 16.35
CA ASP A 309 -5.63 0.70 15.83
C ASP A 309 -4.68 -0.04 14.87
N VAL A 310 -4.40 -1.30 15.18
CA VAL A 310 -3.48 -2.16 14.41
C VAL A 310 -4.12 -2.81 13.19
N SER A 311 -5.44 -2.70 13.03
CA SER A 311 -6.22 -3.44 12.02
C SER A 311 -5.69 -3.25 10.60
N SER A 312 -5.43 -2.01 10.17
CA SER A 312 -4.91 -1.72 8.82
C SER A 312 -3.51 -2.30 8.58
N LEU A 313 -2.62 -2.26 9.60
CA LEU A 313 -1.29 -2.88 9.49
C LEU A 313 -1.38 -4.41 9.42
N LEU A 314 -2.26 -5.03 10.21
CA LEU A 314 -2.51 -6.46 10.13
C LEU A 314 -3.04 -6.86 8.75
N SER A 315 -3.98 -6.10 8.20
CA SER A 315 -4.50 -6.32 6.85
C SER A 315 -3.40 -6.16 5.80
N ALA A 316 -2.52 -5.17 5.93
CA ALA A 316 -1.40 -4.97 5.02
C ALA A 316 -0.41 -6.15 5.03
N ILE A 317 -0.06 -6.65 6.22
CA ILE A 317 0.84 -7.80 6.39
C ILE A 317 0.20 -9.08 5.81
N LYS A 318 -1.06 -9.34 6.13
CA LYS A 318 -1.81 -10.51 5.61
C LYS A 318 -1.93 -10.47 4.10
N LEU A 319 -2.25 -9.29 3.53
CA LEU A 319 -2.38 -9.14 2.08
C LEU A 319 -1.03 -9.36 1.39
N ALA A 320 0.07 -8.86 1.94
CA ALA A 320 1.41 -9.09 1.37
C ALA A 320 1.78 -10.59 1.34
N ASP A 321 1.49 -11.33 2.42
CA ASP A 321 1.72 -12.79 2.47
C ASP A 321 0.84 -13.53 1.44
N GLN A 322 -0.44 -13.17 1.32
CA GLN A 322 -1.34 -13.73 0.30
C GLN A 322 -0.84 -13.47 -1.12
N MET A 323 -0.42 -12.23 -1.43
CA MET A 323 0.16 -11.88 -2.72
C MET A 323 1.41 -12.71 -3.01
N ALA A 324 2.26 -12.94 -2.01
CA ALA A 324 3.46 -13.75 -2.16
C ALA A 324 3.15 -15.22 -2.47
N VAL A 325 2.08 -15.77 -1.88
CA VAL A 325 1.60 -17.11 -2.21
C VAL A 325 1.19 -17.20 -3.68
N TYR A 326 0.47 -16.19 -4.21
CA TYR A 326 0.04 -16.20 -5.61
C TYR A 326 1.21 -16.06 -6.59
N ARG A 327 2.19 -15.19 -6.31
CA ARG A 327 3.40 -15.07 -7.13
C ARG A 327 4.16 -16.39 -7.23
N ARG A 328 4.38 -17.07 -6.10
CA ARG A 328 5.09 -18.37 -6.07
C ARG A 328 4.38 -19.49 -6.84
N LYS A 329 3.05 -19.47 -6.94
CA LYS A 329 2.30 -20.47 -7.73
C LYS A 329 2.44 -20.28 -9.25
N LYS A 330 2.90 -19.11 -9.69
CA LYS A 330 3.05 -18.75 -11.11
C LYS A 330 4.49 -18.70 -11.61
N SER A 331 5.47 -18.70 -10.70
CA SER A 331 6.89 -18.92 -10.98
C SER A 331 7.17 -20.40 -11.15
#